data_AF-A0A7R9V950-F1
#
_entry.id   AF-A0A7R9V950-F1
#
_cell.length_a   1.000
_cell.length_b   1.000
_cell.length_c   1.000
_cell.angle_alpha   90.00
_cell.angle_beta   90.00
_cell.angle_gamma   90.00
#
_symmetry.space_group_name_H-M   'P 1'
#
loop_
_entity.id
_entity.type
_entity.pdbx_description
1 polymer ?
#
loop_
_entity_poly.entity_id
_entity_poly.type
_entity_poly.pdbx_seq_one_letter_code
_entity_poly.pdbx_strand_id
1 'polypeptide(L)'
;TPRMAASLLYKMCSKGKVPGVSVNPELFQEVYTSKYGKVRIYKVIDVDMESRAWLADSSNYQCDRPGSWYCPGQYPPKLPLEVRKGHAKLDYQQHHKAGMPL
;
A
#
# COMPACT_ATOMS: atom_id res chain seq x y z
N THR A 1 3.51 -2.93 -22.68
CA THR A 1 2.47 -1.88 -22.88
C THR A 1 2.69 -0.76 -21.88
N PRO A 2 2.37 0.50 -22.21
CA PRO A 2 2.63 1.65 -21.33
C PRO A 2 1.98 1.51 -19.95
N ARG A 3 0.74 1.00 -19.90
CA ARG A 3 -0.01 0.81 -18.65
C ARG A 3 0.59 -0.26 -17.73
N MET A 4 1.15 -1.32 -18.30
CA MET A 4 1.83 -2.37 -17.53
C MET A 4 3.17 -1.87 -16.98
N ALA A 5 3.92 -1.09 -17.75
CA ALA A 5 5.18 -0.47 -17.29
C ALA A 5 4.96 0.51 -16.12
N ALA A 6 3.81 1.18 -16.09
CA ALA A 6 3.41 2.07 -14.99
C ALA A 6 2.97 1.33 -13.71
N SER A 7 2.60 0.04 -13.81
CA SER A 7 2.10 -0.74 -12.68
C SER A 7 3.13 -0.92 -11.58
N LEU A 8 2.70 -0.77 -10.32
CA LEU A 8 3.54 -0.99 -9.14
C LEU A 8 4.11 -2.41 -9.12
N LEU A 9 3.29 -3.41 -9.45
CA LEU A 9 3.69 -4.81 -9.50
C LEU A 9 4.82 -5.03 -10.49
N TYR A 10 4.74 -4.41 -11.67
CA TYR A 10 5.78 -4.53 -12.68
C TYR A 10 7.10 -3.92 -12.19
N LYS A 11 7.04 -2.73 -11.57
CA LYS A 11 8.22 -2.05 -11.02
C LYS A 11 8.89 -2.88 -9.92
N MET A 12 8.11 -3.42 -8.98
CA MET A 12 8.60 -4.26 -7.89
C MET A 12 9.18 -5.59 -8.40
N CYS A 13 8.52 -6.26 -9.34
CA CYS A 13 9.00 -7.55 -9.84
C CYS A 13 10.24 -7.40 -10.75
N SER A 14 10.26 -6.36 -11.58
CA SER A 14 11.27 -6.18 -12.65
C SER A 14 12.48 -5.35 -12.21
N LYS A 15 12.46 -4.72 -11.03
CA LYS A 15 13.60 -3.96 -10.48
C LYS A 15 14.88 -4.82 -10.50
N GLY A 16 15.90 -4.37 -11.22
CA GLY A 16 17.19 -5.07 -11.38
C GLY A 16 17.20 -6.21 -12.41
N LYS A 17 16.05 -6.56 -13.00
CA LYS A 17 15.96 -7.52 -14.12
C LYS A 17 15.86 -6.81 -15.46
N VAL A 18 15.15 -5.67 -15.49
CA VAL A 18 14.98 -4.83 -16.68
C VAL A 18 15.71 -3.51 -16.46
N PRO A 19 16.59 -3.09 -17.39
CA PRO A 19 17.29 -1.81 -17.29
C PRO A 19 16.28 -0.65 -17.28
N GLY A 20 16.51 0.34 -16.40
CA GLY A 20 15.66 1.54 -16.29
C GLY A 20 14.40 1.39 -15.43
N VAL A 21 14.14 0.21 -14.83
CA VAL A 21 13.00 0.02 -13.91
C VAL A 21 13.44 0.20 -12.45
N SER A 22 12.93 1.25 -11.81
CA SER A 22 13.12 1.52 -10.39
C SER A 22 11.79 1.58 -9.63
N VAL A 23 11.88 1.33 -8.31
CA VAL A 23 10.79 1.50 -7.35
C VAL A 23 11.12 2.75 -6.52
N ASN A 24 10.11 3.53 -6.14
CA ASN A 24 10.32 4.72 -5.30
C ASN A 24 10.93 4.29 -3.93
N PRO A 25 12.19 4.68 -3.64
CA PRO A 25 12.86 4.28 -2.40
C PRO A 25 12.27 4.97 -1.17
N GLU A 26 11.55 6.09 -1.33
CA GLU A 26 10.91 6.84 -0.24
C GLU A 26 9.63 6.19 0.29
N LEU A 27 9.04 5.27 -0.49
CA LEU A 27 7.79 4.57 -0.13
C LEU A 27 7.99 3.07 0.08
N PHE A 28 8.96 2.47 -0.63
CA PHE A 28 9.17 1.02 -0.58
C PHE A 28 10.65 0.68 -0.43
N GLN A 29 10.97 -0.02 0.65
CA GLN A 29 12.28 -0.57 0.92
C GLN A 29 12.27 -2.08 0.65
N GLU A 30 13.18 -2.56 -0.20
CA GLU A 30 13.34 -4.01 -0.40
C GLU A 30 14.10 -4.60 0.79
N VAL A 31 13.46 -5.51 1.54
CA VAL A 31 14.04 -6.11 2.75
C VAL A 31 14.56 -7.52 2.52
N TYR A 32 14.02 -8.22 1.52
CA TYR A 32 14.43 -9.58 1.21
C TYR A 32 14.21 -9.92 -0.26
N THR A 33 15.17 -10.65 -0.82
CA THR A 33 15.09 -11.23 -2.16
C THR A 33 15.54 -12.68 -2.05
N SER A 34 14.69 -13.62 -2.46
CA SER A 34 15.06 -15.04 -2.51
C SER A 34 16.24 -15.29 -3.46
N LYS A 35 17.00 -16.37 -3.23
CA LYS A 35 18.18 -16.77 -4.03
C LYS A 35 17.95 -16.72 -5.55
N TYR A 36 16.78 -17.13 -6.01
CA TYR A 36 16.41 -17.18 -7.43
C TYR A 36 15.51 -16.02 -7.88
N GLY A 37 15.30 -15.01 -7.02
CA GLY A 37 14.48 -13.83 -7.34
C GLY A 37 13.02 -14.14 -7.64
N LYS A 38 12.49 -15.25 -7.11
CA LYS A 38 11.08 -15.67 -7.22
C LYS A 38 10.19 -14.95 -6.21
N VAL A 39 10.69 -14.77 -4.99
CA VAL A 39 10.06 -14.01 -3.91
C VAL A 39 10.87 -12.75 -3.62
N ARG A 40 10.17 -11.63 -3.48
CA ARG A 40 10.70 -10.33 -3.06
C ARG A 40 9.77 -9.77 -2.01
N ILE A 41 10.33 -9.27 -0.91
CA ILE A 41 9.57 -8.68 0.18
C ILE A 41 9.96 -7.20 0.27
N TYR A 42 8.95 -6.35 0.21
CA TYR A 42 9.08 -4.91 0.35
C TYR A 42 8.42 -4.47 1.65
N LYS A 43 9.12 -3.64 2.40
CA LYS A 43 8.59 -2.88 3.53
C LYS A 43 8.06 -1.55 3.00
N VAL A 44 6.80 -1.25 3.29
CA VAL A 44 6.25 0.09 3.08
C VAL A 44 6.84 0.99 4.14
N ILE A 45 7.49 2.07 3.71
CA ILE A 45 8.07 3.08 4.60
C ILE A 45 7.25 4.36 4.51
N ASP A 46 7.44 5.25 5.49
CA ASP A 46 6.76 6.54 5.58
C ASP A 46 5.22 6.43 5.61
N VAL A 47 4.71 5.61 6.54
CA VAL A 47 3.27 5.50 6.82
C VAL A 47 2.93 6.45 7.96
N ASP A 48 1.87 7.25 7.81
CA ASP A 48 1.43 8.19 8.84
C ASP A 48 1.20 7.47 10.18
N MET A 49 1.68 8.12 11.24
CA MET A 49 1.57 7.62 12.61
C MET A 49 0.10 7.54 13.04
N GLU A 50 -0.75 8.46 12.59
CA GLU A 50 -2.18 8.41 12.91
C GLU A 50 -2.85 7.20 12.26
N SER A 51 -2.51 6.89 11.00
CA SER A 51 -2.99 5.70 10.29
C SER A 51 -2.56 4.41 11.01
N ARG A 52 -1.32 4.37 11.52
CA ARG A 52 -0.82 3.24 12.32
C ARG A 52 -1.51 3.13 13.68
N ALA A 53 -1.74 4.26 14.36
CA ALA A 53 -2.43 4.31 15.64
C ALA A 53 -3.89 3.85 15.49
N TRP A 54 -4.57 4.27 14.42
CA TRP A 54 -5.92 3.83 14.08
C TRP A 54 -6.03 2.31 13.98
N LEU A 55 -5.09 1.66 13.30
CA LEU A 55 -5.08 0.21 13.15
C LEU A 55 -4.76 -0.55 14.44
N ALA A 56 -4.01 0.07 15.36
CA ALA A 56 -3.62 -0.52 16.63
C ALA A 56 -4.75 -0.46 17.69
N ASP A 57 -5.67 0.49 17.55
CA ASP A 57 -6.82 0.61 18.46
C ASP A 57 -7.91 -0.41 18.11
N SER A 58 -8.16 -1.33 19.04
CA SER A 58 -9.17 -2.37 18.90
C SER A 58 -10.60 -1.83 18.83
N SER A 59 -10.84 -0.59 19.26
CA SER A 59 -12.15 0.05 19.18
C SER A 59 -12.59 0.32 17.74
N ASN A 60 -11.63 0.43 16.82
CA ASN A 60 -11.90 0.68 15.40
C ASN A 60 -12.33 -0.57 14.64
N TYR A 61 -12.24 -1.75 15.25
CA TYR A 61 -12.73 -3.00 14.67
C TYR A 61 -14.25 -3.08 14.76
N GLN A 62 -14.90 -3.46 13.65
CA GLN A 62 -16.34 -3.72 13.65
C GLN A 62 -16.58 -5.18 13.99
N CYS A 63 -16.64 -5.51 15.28
CA CYS A 63 -17.00 -6.85 15.72
C CYS A 63 -18.52 -7.05 15.67
N ASP A 64 -18.97 -8.18 15.13
CA ASP A 64 -20.40 -8.52 15.09
C ASP A 64 -21.01 -8.61 16.50
N ARG A 65 -20.22 -9.09 17.47
CA ARG A 65 -20.58 -9.25 18.88
C ARG A 65 -19.33 -9.13 19.78
N PRO A 66 -19.46 -8.70 21.05
CA PRO A 66 -18.36 -8.75 22.02
C PRO A 66 -17.80 -10.17 22.15
N GLY A 67 -16.50 -10.34 21.94
CA GLY A 67 -15.82 -11.65 21.97
C GLY A 67 -15.98 -12.52 20.71
N SER A 68 -16.56 -11.98 19.62
CA SER A 68 -16.58 -12.65 18.33
C SER A 68 -15.17 -12.87 17.78
N TRP A 69 -14.96 -13.97 17.05
CA TRP A 69 -13.71 -14.22 16.33
C TRP A 69 -13.58 -13.37 15.06
N TYR A 70 -14.69 -12.85 14.55
CA TYR A 70 -14.75 -12.04 13.34
C TYR A 70 -14.93 -10.56 13.69
N CYS A 71 -13.89 -9.79 13.42
CA CYS A 71 -13.79 -8.36 13.69
C CYS A 71 -13.04 -7.68 12.54
N PRO A 72 -13.71 -7.38 11.41
CA PRO A 72 -13.08 -6.66 10.31
C PRO A 72 -12.55 -5.29 10.74
N GLY A 73 -11.35 -4.96 10.27
CA GLY A 73 -10.77 -3.63 10.40
C GLY A 73 -11.45 -2.62 9.51
N GLN A 74 -11.56 -1.40 10.01
CA GLN A 74 -11.98 -0.25 9.21
C GLN A 74 -10.78 0.47 8.63
N TYR A 75 -10.93 0.95 7.40
CA TYR A 75 -9.97 1.89 6.84
C TYR A 75 -9.93 3.18 7.69
N PRO A 76 -8.74 3.77 7.88
CA PRO A 76 -8.60 5.03 8.60
C PRO A 76 -9.39 6.15 7.90
N PRO A 77 -9.90 7.14 8.66
CA PRO A 77 -10.74 8.20 8.12
C PRO A 77 -10.02 9.11 7.11
N LYS A 78 -8.68 9.18 7.16
CA LYS A 78 -7.86 9.90 6.18
C LYS A 78 -7.87 9.26 4.78
N LEU A 79 -8.22 7.97 4.66
CA LEU A 79 -8.29 7.32 3.36
C LEU A 79 -9.52 7.84 2.59
N PRO A 80 -9.35 8.44 1.39
CA PRO A 80 -10.46 9.02 0.65
C PRO A 80 -11.54 7.99 0.32
N LEU A 81 -12.81 8.39 0.41
CA LEU A 81 -13.94 7.50 0.17
C LEU A 81 -13.98 7.00 -1.29
N GLU A 82 -13.39 7.75 -2.21
CA GLU A 82 -13.23 7.37 -3.62
C GLU A 82 -12.36 6.13 -3.78
N VAL A 83 -11.34 5.95 -2.91
CA VAL A 83 -10.51 4.75 -2.90
C VAL A 83 -11.33 3.51 -2.57
N ARG A 84 -12.33 3.64 -1.69
CA ARG A 84 -13.24 2.55 -1.31
C ARG A 84 -14.18 2.11 -2.44
N LYS A 85 -14.44 2.97 -3.44
CA LYS A 85 -15.35 2.69 -4.57
C LYS A 85 -14.67 2.01 -5.76
N GLY A 86 -13.33 1.89 -5.74
CA GLY A 86 -12.57 1.06 -6.68
C GLY A 86 -11.29 1.72 -7.21
N HIS A 87 -10.23 0.92 -7.33
CA HIS A 87 -8.91 1.40 -7.76
C HIS A 87 -8.78 1.69 -9.27
N ALA A 88 -9.83 1.44 -10.05
CA ALA A 88 -9.79 1.55 -11.52
C ALA A 88 -9.63 3.00 -12.01
N LYS A 89 -10.03 3.99 -11.20
CA LYS A 89 -10.00 5.42 -11.53
C LYS A 89 -9.02 6.23 -10.67
N LEU A 90 -8.27 5.60 -9.78
CA LEU A 90 -7.33 6.30 -8.91
C LEU A 90 -6.02 6.58 -9.66
N ASP A 91 -5.71 7.86 -9.84
CA ASP A 91 -4.38 8.29 -10.24
C ASP A 91 -3.53 8.54 -8.98
N TYR A 92 -2.75 7.53 -8.59
CA TYR A 92 -1.88 7.60 -7.43
C TYR A 92 -0.88 8.78 -7.51
N GLN A 93 -0.52 9.27 -8.70
CA GLN A 93 0.39 10.42 -8.83
C GLN A 93 -0.29 11.77 -8.59
N GLN A 94 -1.59 11.89 -8.88
CA GLN A 94 -2.38 13.09 -8.57
C GLN A 94 -2.70 13.20 -7.08
N HIS A 95 -2.95 12.07 -6.39
CA HIS A 95 -3.19 12.08 -4.94
C HIS A 95 -1.97 12.52 -4.11
N HIS A 96 -0.73 12.29 -4.60
CA HIS A 96 0.48 12.81 -3.96
C HIS A 96 0.63 14.35 -4.04
N LYS A 97 0.07 15.01 -5.08
CA LYS A 97 0.20 16.47 -5.25
C LYS A 97 -0.81 17.28 -4.45
N ALA A 98 -1.89 16.66 -3.99
CA ALA A 98 -2.96 17.36 -3.26
C ALA A 98 -2.67 17.55 -1.76
N GLY A 99 -1.45 17.23 -1.28
CA GLY A 99 -1.05 17.46 0.11
C GLY A 99 -1.88 16.69 1.15
N MET A 100 -2.58 15.64 0.75
CA MET A 100 -3.27 14.72 1.66
C MET A 100 -2.28 13.62 2.04
N PRO A 101 -1.72 13.64 3.25
CA PRO A 101 -0.80 12.60 3.70
C PRO A 101 -1.59 11.28 3.84
N LEU A 102 -0.97 10.18 3.41
CA LEU A 102 -1.48 8.81 3.53
C LEU A 102 -1.52 8.37 4.99
#